data_AF-A0A2E0Y2H7-F1
#
_entry.id   AF-A0A2E0Y2H7-F1
#
_cell.length_a   1.000
_cell.length_b   1.000
_cell.length_c   1.000
_cell.angle_alpha   90.00
_cell.angle_beta   90.00
_cell.angle_gamma   90.00
#
_symmetry.space_group_name_H-M   'P 1'
#
loop_
_entity.id
_entity.type
_entity.pdbx_description
1 polymer ?
#
loop_
_entity_poly.entity_id
_entity_poly.type
_entity_poly.pdbx_seq_one_letter_code
_entity_poly.pdbx_strand_id
1 'polypeptide(L)'
;MMTSPVQTMTSLNPMPASASVPGFAATIGRVSEGSREERIHEAAQQLVATSLVQPILNSLTKSPFQEGRFAPGPVEERFMPLLHRHLSDRIVASANFGLIESLTNHLTARSGSVELTA
;
A
#
# COMPACT_ATOMS: atom_id res chain seq x y z
N MET A 1 -39.57 -43.27 40.38
CA MET A 1 -38.78 -42.03 40.54
C MET A 1 -37.33 -42.42 40.83
N MET A 2 -36.38 -41.63 40.33
CA MET A 2 -34.90 -41.74 40.46
C MET A 2 -34.18 -42.55 39.38
N THR A 3 -33.96 -41.89 38.23
CA THR A 3 -32.90 -42.19 37.27
C THR A 3 -31.80 -41.14 37.44
N SER A 4 -30.54 -41.58 37.48
CA SER A 4 -29.33 -40.80 37.79
C SER A 4 -29.05 -39.62 36.84
N PRO A 5 -28.37 -38.55 37.29
CA PRO A 5 -27.92 -37.48 36.41
C PRO A 5 -26.64 -37.87 35.67
N VAL A 6 -26.67 -37.75 34.34
CA VAL A 6 -25.50 -37.76 33.46
C VAL A 6 -24.66 -36.51 33.73
N GLN A 7 -23.46 -36.68 34.28
CA GLN A 7 -22.40 -35.67 34.25
C GLN A 7 -21.71 -35.72 32.89
N THR A 8 -22.02 -34.77 32.01
CA THR A 8 -21.21 -34.54 30.82
C THR A 8 -20.12 -33.53 31.18
N MET A 9 -18.92 -34.03 31.45
CA MET A 9 -17.70 -33.24 31.44
C MET A 9 -17.37 -32.89 29.97
N THR A 10 -17.87 -31.76 29.48
CA THR A 10 -17.38 -31.18 28.22
C THR A 10 -16.24 -30.22 28.55
N SER A 11 -15.05 -30.70 28.24
CA SER A 11 -13.76 -30.00 28.22
C SER A 11 -13.89 -28.55 27.72
N LEU A 12 -13.47 -27.59 28.56
CA LEU A 12 -13.15 -26.23 28.12
C LEU A 12 -11.95 -26.32 27.18
N ASN A 13 -12.20 -26.22 25.88
CA ASN A 13 -11.17 -25.87 24.92
C ASN A 13 -10.75 -24.41 25.20
N PRO A 14 -9.49 -24.10 25.58
CA PRO A 14 -9.08 -22.72 25.69
C PRO A 14 -9.10 -22.13 24.28
N MET A 15 -9.96 -21.13 24.05
CA MET A 15 -9.86 -20.28 22.87
C MET A 15 -8.40 -19.82 22.73
N PRO A 16 -7.81 -19.85 21.52
CA PRO A 16 -6.55 -19.16 21.31
C PRO A 16 -6.82 -17.69 21.65
N ALA A 17 -6.10 -17.18 22.66
CA ALA A 17 -6.10 -15.77 22.99
C ALA A 17 -5.89 -14.99 21.69
N SER A 18 -6.82 -14.08 21.35
CA SER A 18 -6.68 -13.19 20.23
C SER A 18 -5.31 -12.54 20.29
N ALA A 19 -4.39 -12.98 19.44
CA ALA A 19 -3.13 -12.28 19.25
C ALA A 19 -3.52 -10.84 18.90
N SER A 20 -3.13 -9.90 19.76
CA SER A 20 -3.40 -8.48 19.54
C SER A 20 -2.73 -8.11 18.23
N VAL A 21 -3.54 -7.99 17.18
CA VAL A 21 -3.08 -7.53 15.87
C VAL A 21 -2.55 -6.13 16.11
N PRO A 22 -1.25 -5.86 15.85
CA PRO A 22 -0.70 -4.53 16.06
C PRO A 22 -1.56 -3.53 15.30
N GLY A 23 -2.09 -2.56 16.04
CA GLY A 23 -3.01 -1.57 15.49
C GLY A 23 -2.36 -0.83 14.33
N PHE A 24 -3.17 -0.38 13.38
CA PHE A 24 -2.74 0.40 12.20
C PHE A 24 -1.75 1.52 12.57
N ALA A 25 -1.96 2.20 13.70
CA ALA A 25 -1.06 3.22 14.22
C ALA A 25 0.38 2.72 14.48
N ALA A 26 0.54 1.51 14.99
CA ALA A 26 1.86 0.90 15.21
C ALA A 26 2.57 0.56 13.88
N THR A 27 1.80 0.27 12.83
CA THR A 27 2.35 0.03 11.48
C THR A 27 2.80 1.34 10.83
N ILE A 28 2.01 2.41 10.96
CA ILE A 28 2.38 3.75 10.47
C ILE A 28 3.62 4.29 11.19
N GLY A 29 3.72 4.08 12.50
CA GLY A 29 4.91 4.50 13.27
C GLY A 29 6.20 3.87 12.75
N ARG A 30 6.15 2.61 12.34
CA ARG A 30 7.32 1.89 11.79
C ARG A 30 7.75 2.39 10.41
N VAL A 31 6.82 2.82 9.57
CA VAL A 31 7.13 3.40 8.24
C VAL A 31 7.90 4.72 8.37
N SER A 32 7.76 5.42 9.49
CA SER A 32 8.47 6.69 9.73
C SER A 32 9.95 6.52 10.15
N GLU A 33 10.37 5.32 10.59
CA GLU A 33 11.71 5.05 11.13
C GLU A 33 12.78 4.79 10.04
N GLY A 34 12.84 5.65 9.03
CA GLY A 34 13.87 5.64 7.98
C GLY A 34 14.91 6.74 8.14
N SER A 35 16.10 6.52 7.57
CA SER A 35 17.07 7.61 7.41
C SER A 35 16.44 8.76 6.60
N ARG A 36 16.94 9.99 6.75
CA ARG A 36 16.43 11.14 5.96
C ARG A 36 16.51 10.86 4.46
N GLU A 37 17.60 10.24 4.03
CA GLU A 37 17.84 9.85 2.65
C GLU A 37 16.81 8.82 2.15
N GLU A 38 16.52 7.79 2.97
CA GLU A 38 15.51 6.77 2.64
C GLU A 38 14.13 7.40 2.45
N ARG A 39 13.76 8.34 3.33
CA ARG A 39 12.47 9.06 3.23
C ARG A 39 12.38 9.92 1.98
N ILE A 40 13.48 10.56 1.57
CA ILE A 40 13.54 11.36 0.34
C ILE A 40 13.45 10.44 -0.90
N HIS A 41 14.12 9.29 -0.85
CA HIS A 41 14.04 8.29 -1.91
C HIS A 41 12.62 7.73 -2.06
N GLU A 42 11.97 7.35 -0.96
CA GLU A 42 10.58 6.88 -0.98
C GLU A 42 9.62 7.95 -1.50
N ALA A 43 9.79 9.22 -1.08
CA ALA A 43 8.99 10.33 -1.59
C ALA A 43 9.19 10.55 -3.09
N ALA A 44 10.43 10.42 -3.58
CA ALA A 44 10.74 10.50 -5.00
C ALA A 44 10.05 9.37 -5.79
N GLN A 45 10.10 8.14 -5.28
CA GLN A 45 9.40 6.99 -5.87
C GLN A 45 7.89 7.23 -5.93
N GLN A 46 7.26 7.66 -4.84
CA GLN A 46 5.82 7.93 -4.80
C GLN A 46 5.42 9.03 -5.79
N LEU A 47 6.25 10.07 -5.95
CA LEU A 47 6.01 11.13 -6.92
C LEU A 47 6.02 10.59 -8.35
N VAL A 48 7.00 9.74 -8.69
CA VAL A 48 7.09 9.10 -10.01
C VAL A 48 5.90 8.17 -10.26
N ALA A 49 5.52 7.37 -9.26
CA ALA A 49 4.40 6.45 -9.35
C ALA A 49 3.10 7.19 -9.67
N THR A 50 2.80 8.25 -8.92
CA THR A 50 1.55 9.03 -9.08
C THR A 50 1.55 9.95 -10.30
N SER A 51 2.69 10.55 -10.66
CA SER A 51 2.74 11.57 -11.71
C SER A 51 2.98 10.99 -13.12
N LEU A 52 3.66 9.84 -13.22
CA LEU A 52 4.05 9.26 -14.51
C LEU A 52 3.37 7.92 -14.77
N VAL A 53 3.44 6.99 -13.83
CA VAL A 53 2.97 5.61 -14.07
C VAL A 53 1.45 5.51 -13.99
N GLN A 54 0.85 6.07 -12.94
CA GLN A 54 -0.58 5.98 -12.70
C GLN A 54 -1.44 6.58 -13.84
N PRO A 55 -1.10 7.74 -14.45
CA PRO A 55 -1.84 8.28 -15.59
C PRO A 55 -1.79 7.37 -16.82
N ILE A 56 -0.67 6.67 -17.06
CA ILE A 56 -0.55 5.72 -18.17
C ILE A 56 -1.52 4.55 -17.94
N LEU A 57 -1.51 3.96 -16.74
CA LEU A 57 -2.43 2.88 -16.38
C LEU A 57 -3.90 3.32 -16.49
N ASN A 58 -4.23 4.52 -16.00
CA ASN A 58 -5.57 5.10 -16.12
C ASN A 58 -5.98 5.30 -17.59
N SER A 59 -5.03 5.65 -18.47
CA SER A 59 -5.32 5.85 -19.89
C SER A 59 -5.62 4.52 -20.60
N LEU A 60 -4.95 3.42 -20.21
CA LEU A 60 -5.27 2.08 -20.71
C LEU A 60 -6.71 1.68 -20.38
N THR A 61 -7.22 2.10 -19.22
CA THR A 61 -8.63 1.84 -18.86
C THR A 61 -9.65 2.70 -19.58
N LYS A 62 -9.24 3.77 -20.26
CA LYS A 62 -10.15 4.62 -21.05
C LYS A 62 -10.12 4.28 -22.53
N SER A 63 -9.42 3.21 -22.89
CA SER A 63 -9.20 2.80 -24.26
C SER A 63 -10.47 2.21 -24.89
N PRO A 64 -10.75 2.45 -26.19
CA PRO A 64 -11.92 1.90 -26.89
C PRO A 64 -11.94 0.36 -26.97
N PHE A 65 -10.84 -0.32 -26.59
CA PHE A 65 -10.79 -1.79 -26.54
C PHE A 65 -11.61 -2.41 -25.39
N GLN A 66 -12.33 -1.61 -24.59
CA GLN A 66 -13.14 -2.10 -23.48
C GLN A 66 -14.57 -2.50 -23.86
N GLU A 67 -14.92 -2.48 -25.14
CA GLU A 67 -16.25 -2.87 -25.60
C GLU A 67 -16.35 -4.41 -25.74
N GLY A 68 -17.26 -5.04 -25.00
CA GLY A 68 -17.59 -6.46 -25.15
C GLY A 68 -17.79 -7.23 -23.85
N ARG A 69 -17.69 -8.57 -23.91
CA ARG A 69 -17.88 -9.48 -22.75
C ARG A 69 -16.82 -9.34 -21.65
N PHE A 70 -15.78 -8.53 -21.89
CA PHE A 70 -14.69 -8.23 -20.96
C PHE A 70 -14.67 -6.74 -20.56
N ALA A 71 -15.77 -6.02 -20.78
CA ALA A 71 -15.92 -4.66 -20.25
C ALA A 71 -15.81 -4.70 -18.71
N PRO A 72 -15.20 -3.67 -18.08
CA PRO A 72 -15.11 -3.61 -16.63
C PRO A 72 -16.51 -3.69 -16.00
N GLY A 73 -16.66 -4.59 -15.02
CA GLY A 73 -17.89 -4.64 -14.23
C GLY A 73 -17.95 -3.48 -13.21
N PRO A 74 -19.11 -3.22 -12.60
CA PRO A 74 -19.26 -2.16 -11.59
C PRO A 74 -18.30 -2.29 -10.39
N VAL A 75 -17.92 -3.53 -10.06
CA VAL A 75 -16.92 -3.83 -9.04
C VAL A 75 -15.54 -3.40 -9.52
N GLU A 76 -15.17 -3.78 -10.73
CA GLU A 76 -13.86 -3.49 -11.31
C GLU A 76 -13.65 -1.97 -11.42
N GLU A 77 -14.63 -1.21 -11.91
CA GLU A 77 -14.54 0.25 -11.97
C GLU A 77 -14.21 0.89 -10.61
N ARG A 78 -14.74 0.35 -9.52
CA ARG A 78 -14.49 0.85 -8.17
C ARG A 78 -13.12 0.47 -7.62
N PHE A 79 -12.62 -0.71 -7.96
CA PHE A 79 -11.34 -1.23 -7.46
C PHE A 79 -10.15 -0.92 -8.38
N MET A 80 -10.38 -0.62 -9.65
CA MET A 80 -9.34 -0.31 -10.63
C MET A 80 -8.41 0.84 -10.20
N PRO A 81 -8.89 1.95 -9.62
CA PRO A 81 -7.99 2.99 -9.12
C PRO A 81 -7.03 2.51 -8.02
N LEU A 82 -7.48 1.58 -7.17
CA LEU A 82 -6.65 0.98 -6.11
C LEU A 82 -5.64 0.00 -6.71
N LEU A 83 -6.07 -0.80 -7.69
CA LEU A 83 -5.18 -1.70 -8.43
C LEU A 83 -4.10 -0.90 -9.15
N HIS A 84 -4.47 0.18 -9.83
CA HIS A 84 -3.53 1.06 -10.53
C HIS A 84 -2.52 1.70 -9.59
N ARG A 85 -2.95 2.15 -8.40
CA ARG A 85 -2.03 2.66 -7.39
C ARG A 85 -1.01 1.60 -7.00
N HIS A 86 -1.47 0.41 -6.62
CA HIS A 86 -0.60 -0.69 -6.22
C HIS A 86 0.36 -1.12 -7.33
N LEU A 87 -0.13 -1.22 -8.57
CA LEU A 87 0.69 -1.53 -9.74
C LEU A 87 1.72 -0.44 -10.01
N SER A 88 1.34 0.83 -9.89
CA SER A 88 2.28 1.96 -10.07
C SER A 88 3.42 1.88 -9.06
N ASP A 89 3.10 1.65 -7.78
CA ASP A 89 4.09 1.51 -6.72
C ASP A 89 5.06 0.33 -7.00
N ARG A 90 4.52 -0.83 -7.44
CA ARG A 90 5.37 -1.98 -7.80
C ARG A 90 6.21 -1.76 -9.04
N ILE A 91 5.69 -1.08 -10.06
CA ILE A 91 6.44 -0.76 -11.28
C ILE A 91 7.63 0.12 -10.92
N VAL A 92 7.41 1.17 -10.12
CA VAL A 92 8.48 2.06 -9.67
C VAL A 92 9.49 1.36 -8.77
N ALA A 93 9.05 0.46 -7.89
CA ALA A 93 9.96 -0.30 -7.03
C ALA A 93 10.80 -1.34 -7.79
N SER A 94 10.28 -1.89 -8.90
CA SER A 94 10.95 -2.95 -9.68
C SER A 94 11.78 -2.43 -10.85
N ALA A 95 11.33 -1.35 -11.50
CA ALA A 95 12.09 -0.68 -12.53
C ALA A 95 12.98 0.36 -11.85
N ASN A 96 14.29 0.13 -11.87
CA ASN A 96 15.29 1.10 -11.42
C ASN A 96 15.30 2.31 -12.36
N PHE A 97 14.33 3.21 -12.22
CA PHE A 97 14.25 4.43 -13.00
C PHE A 97 15.36 5.38 -12.55
N GLY A 98 16.33 5.68 -13.43
CA GLY A 98 17.36 6.69 -13.14
C GLY A 98 16.79 8.11 -12.86
N LEU A 99 15.52 8.33 -13.22
CA LEU A 99 14.78 9.55 -12.86
C LEU A 99 14.52 9.64 -11.36
N ILE A 100 14.32 8.53 -10.65
CA ILE A 100 14.16 8.51 -9.20
C ILE A 100 15.45 9.00 -8.55
N GLU A 101 16.60 8.46 -8.96
CA GLU A 101 17.90 8.87 -8.42
C GLU A 101 18.17 10.37 -8.67
N SER A 102 17.88 10.85 -9.89
CA SER A 102 17.99 12.28 -10.22
C SER A 102 17.08 13.14 -9.33
N LEU A 103 15.86 12.67 -9.07
CA LEU A 103 14.88 13.37 -8.23
C LEU A 103 15.29 13.34 -6.75
N THR A 104 15.78 12.21 -6.25
CA THR A 104 16.33 12.06 -4.90
C THR A 104 17.50 13.02 -4.70
N ASN A 105 18.45 13.09 -5.63
CA ASN A 105 19.57 14.03 -5.58
C ASN A 105 19.08 15.49 -5.53
N HIS A 106 18.10 15.83 -6.37
CA HIS A 106 17.53 17.18 -6.41
C HIS A 106 16.76 17.54 -5.12
N LEU A 107 15.99 16.60 -4.56
CA LEU A 107 15.25 16.80 -3.32
C LEU A 107 16.16 16.86 -2.09
N THR A 108 17.23 16.07 -2.05
CA THR A 108 18.25 16.12 -1.01
C THR A 108 18.98 17.47 -1.04
N ALA A 109 19.42 17.92 -2.22
CA ALA A 109 20.07 19.23 -2.38
C ALA A 109 19.15 20.38 -1.94
N ARG A 110 17.87 20.34 -2.33
CA ARG A 110 16.89 21.38 -1.96
C ARG A 110 16.53 21.36 -0.49
N SER A 111 16.32 20.20 0.11
CA SER A 111 15.95 20.12 1.53
C SER A 111 17.08 20.54 2.48
N GLY A 112 18.35 20.49 2.04
CA GLY A 112 19.46 21.15 2.75
C GLY A 112 19.38 22.67 2.74
N SER A 113 18.85 23.29 1.67
CA SER A 113 18.70 24.76 1.59
C SER A 113 17.55 25.32 2.43
N VAL A 114 16.51 24.53 2.70
CA VAL A 114 15.31 24.97 3.45
C VAL A 114 15.60 25.13 4.95
N GLU A 115 16.58 24.43 5.52
CA GLU A 115 16.97 24.57 6.94
C GLU A 115 17.86 25.79 7.23
N LEU A 116 18.43 26.45 6.20
CA LEU A 116 19.26 27.66 6.36
C LEU A 116 18.45 28.97 6.33
N THR A 117 17.14 28.91 6.06
CA THR A 117 16.28 30.10 5.92
C THR A 117 15.06 30.11 6.84
N ALA A 118 14.99 29.20 7.82
CA ALA A 118 13.90 29.11 8.80
C ALA A 118 14.34 29.58 10.19
#